data_AF-A0A679IES7-F1
#
_entry.id   AF-A0A679IES7-F1
#
_cell.length_a   1.000
_cell.length_b   1.000
_cell.length_c   1.000
_cell.angle_alpha   90.00
_cell.angle_beta   90.00
_cell.angle_gamma   90.00
#
_symmetry.space_group_name_H-M   'P 1'
#
loop_
_entity.id
_entity.type
_entity.pdbx_description
1 polymer ?
#
loop_
_entity_poly.entity_id
_entity_poly.type
_entity_poly.pdbx_seq_one_letter_code
_entity_poly.pdbx_strand_id
1 'polypeptide(L)'
;MANCDKNIINRLKRTEGQVRGIQKMIEEEKECVDVITQLSAVRSSIDRVMGIIVAENLKNCLENPTPDTTVQQQKIEQAIQMIIKK
;
A
#
# COMPACT_ATOMS: atom_id res chain seq x y z
N MET A 1 -11.30 -14.05 -8.86
CA MET A 1 -10.25 -13.41 -8.03
C MET A 1 -8.97 -13.37 -8.85
N ALA A 2 -8.71 -12.23 -9.47
CA ALA A 2 -7.62 -12.07 -10.42
C ALA A 2 -6.25 -11.99 -9.70
N ASN A 3 -5.22 -12.25 -10.47
CA ASN A 3 -3.77 -12.36 -10.20
C ASN A 3 -3.09 -11.19 -9.40
N CYS A 4 -3.84 -10.32 -8.72
CA CYS A 4 -3.37 -9.21 -7.88
C CYS A 4 -2.55 -9.66 -6.65
N ASP A 5 -2.78 -10.89 -6.20
CA ASP A 5 -2.31 -11.35 -4.91
C ASP A 5 -0.78 -11.53 -4.84
N LYS A 6 -0.17 -12.16 -5.87
CA LYS A 6 1.25 -12.54 -5.79
C LYS A 6 2.21 -11.34 -5.82
N ASN A 7 1.92 -10.31 -6.61
CA ASN A 7 2.80 -9.14 -6.71
C ASN A 7 2.72 -8.26 -5.46
N ILE A 8 1.52 -8.11 -4.90
CA ILE A 8 1.30 -7.38 -3.64
C ILE A 8 1.95 -8.14 -2.48
N ILE A 9 1.72 -9.44 -2.37
CA ILE A 9 2.37 -10.30 -1.37
C ILE A 9 3.90 -10.20 -1.49
N ASN A 10 4.45 -10.28 -2.70
CA ASN A 10 5.91 -10.16 -2.89
C ASN A 10 6.46 -8.80 -2.48
N ARG A 11 5.69 -7.71 -2.65
CA ARG A 11 6.05 -6.37 -2.15
C ARG A 11 6.04 -6.35 -0.62
N LEU A 12 4.98 -6.88 -0.01
CA LEU A 12 4.86 -6.95 1.45
C LEU A 12 5.98 -7.79 2.08
N LYS A 13 6.32 -8.95 1.50
CA LYS A 13 7.46 -9.78 1.95
C LYS A 13 8.80 -9.04 1.90
N ARG A 14 9.00 -8.17 0.90
CA ARG A 14 10.20 -7.32 0.84
C ARG A 14 10.18 -6.26 1.94
N THR A 15 9.05 -5.58 2.14
CA THR A 15 8.88 -4.61 3.23
C THR A 15 9.13 -5.25 4.59
N GLU A 16 8.61 -6.46 4.82
CA GLU A 16 8.87 -7.25 6.03
C GLU A 16 10.37 -7.53 6.22
N GLY A 17 11.09 -7.88 5.15
CA GLY A 17 12.54 -8.02 5.16
C GLY A 17 13.27 -6.73 5.53
N GLN A 18 12.81 -5.58 5.02
CA GLN A 18 13.37 -4.27 5.38
C GLN A 18 13.14 -3.94 6.86
N VAL A 19 11.94 -4.19 7.39
CA VAL A 19 11.63 -3.98 8.81
C VAL A 19 12.54 -4.82 9.70
N ARG A 20 12.75 -6.11 9.36
CA ARG A 20 13.74 -6.95 10.06
C ARG A 20 15.16 -6.41 9.98
N GLY A 21 15.56 -5.85 8.83
CA GLY A 21 16.86 -5.19 8.68
C GLY A 21 17.01 -3.98 9.61
N ILE A 22 15.95 -3.16 9.72
CA ILE A 22 15.93 -2.00 10.62
C ILE A 22 16.04 -2.42 12.08
N GLN A 23 15.36 -3.49 12.50
CA GLN A 23 15.51 -4.03 13.86
C GLN A 23 16.97 -4.37 14.17
N LYS A 24 17.67 -5.06 13.27
CA LYS A 24 19.10 -5.34 13.41
C LYS A 24 19.96 -4.08 13.45
N MET A 25 19.65 -3.08 12.62
CA MET A 25 20.38 -1.81 12.66
C MET A 25 20.26 -1.12 14.03
N ILE A 26 19.10 -1.21 14.68
CA ILE A 26 18.89 -0.67 16.02
C ILE A 26 19.66 -1.49 17.06
N GLU A 27 19.61 -2.83 16.97
CA GLU A 27 20.37 -3.74 17.85
C GLU A 27 21.89 -3.55 17.72
N GLU A 28 22.37 -3.22 16.52
CA GLU A 28 23.78 -2.92 16.22
C GLU A 28 24.17 -1.46 16.46
N GLU A 29 23.29 -0.66 17.10
CA GLU A 29 23.52 0.75 17.44
C GLU A 29 23.98 1.60 16.23
N LYS A 30 23.39 1.37 15.05
CA LYS A 30 23.66 2.19 13.86
C LYS A 30 23.19 3.63 14.05
N GLU A 31 23.80 4.53 13.28
CA GLU A 31 23.46 5.94 13.26
C GLU A 31 21.96 6.19 13.00
N CYS A 32 21.38 7.12 13.76
CA CYS A 32 19.96 7.47 13.67
C CYS A 32 19.55 7.87 12.24
N VAL A 33 20.44 8.57 11.50
CA VAL A 33 20.16 9.01 10.13
C VAL A 33 19.97 7.83 9.18
N ASP A 34 20.73 6.74 9.36
CA ASP A 34 20.63 5.54 8.53
C ASP A 34 19.34 4.79 8.84
N VAL A 35 18.99 4.68 10.13
CA VAL A 35 17.72 4.06 10.57
C VAL A 35 16.51 4.82 10.01
N ILE A 36 16.51 6.15 10.12
CA ILE A 36 15.43 7.01 9.57
C ILE A 36 15.35 6.89 8.05
N THR A 37 16.48 6.78 7.36
CA THR A 37 16.51 6.57 5.91
C THR A 37 15.83 5.25 5.53
N GLN A 38 16.12 4.16 6.24
CA GLN A 38 15.47 2.87 5.99
C GLN A 38 13.98 2.87 6.35
N LEU A 39 13.59 3.50 7.47
CA LEU A 39 12.18 3.67 7.83
C LEU A 39 11.41 4.46 6.76
N SER A 40 12.03 5.49 6.19
CA SER A 40 11.44 6.27 5.10
C SER A 40 11.26 5.45 3.83
N ALA A 41 12.19 4.53 3.54
CA ALA A 41 12.06 3.57 2.45
C ALA A 41 10.90 2.59 2.69
N VAL A 42 10.73 2.09 3.92
CA VAL A 42 9.59 1.25 4.32
C VAL A 42 8.27 1.99 4.14
N ARG A 43 8.16 3.23 4.63
CA ARG A 43 6.97 4.07 4.42
C ARG A 43 6.62 4.19 2.94
N SER A 44 7.60 4.53 2.11
CA SER A 44 7.41 4.66 0.66
C SER A 44 6.96 3.36 -0.01
N SER A 45 7.46 2.21 0.46
CA SER A 45 7.04 0.89 -0.01
C SER A 45 5.57 0.61 0.32
N ILE A 46 5.15 0.91 1.55
CA ILE A 46 3.77 0.75 2.03
C ILE A 46 2.82 1.68 1.25
N ASP A 47 3.17 2.96 1.10
CA ASP A 47 2.37 3.93 0.35
C ASP A 47 2.11 3.45 -1.09
N ARG A 48 3.13 2.86 -1.73
CA ARG A 48 2.98 2.28 -3.06
C ARG A 48 2.04 1.07 -3.08
N VAL A 49 2.11 0.19 -2.06
CA VAL A 49 1.19 -0.96 -1.96
C VAL A 49 -0.25 -0.49 -1.75
N MET A 50 -0.47 0.48 -0.86
CA MET A 50 -1.79 1.08 -0.65
C MET A 50 -2.34 1.68 -1.95
N GLY A 51 -1.54 2.46 -2.67
CA GLY A 51 -1.95 3.04 -3.94
C GLY A 51 -2.34 2.01 -5.00
N ILE A 52 -1.64 0.87 -5.08
CA ILE A 52 -1.99 -0.23 -5.99
C ILE A 52 -3.36 -0.82 -5.62
N ILE A 53 -3.59 -1.11 -4.34
CA ILE A 53 -4.86 -1.70 -3.86
C ILE A 53 -6.04 -0.77 -4.16
N VAL A 54 -5.87 0.53 -3.89
CA VAL A 54 -6.93 1.51 -4.15
C VAL A 54 -7.18 1.68 -5.64
N ALA A 55 -6.13 1.71 -6.48
CA ALA A 55 -6.28 1.77 -7.93
C ALA A 55 -7.01 0.54 -8.49
N GLU A 56 -6.71 -0.65 -7.97
CA GLU A 56 -7.41 -1.89 -8.33
C GLU A 56 -8.88 -1.88 -7.89
N ASN A 57 -9.16 -1.36 -6.68
CA ASN A 57 -10.52 -1.18 -6.20
C ASN A 57 -11.32 -0.22 -7.10
N LEU A 58 -10.73 0.92 -7.47
CA LEU A 58 -11.35 1.90 -8.37
C LEU A 58 -11.59 1.29 -9.76
N LYS A 59 -10.59 0.59 -10.31
CA LYS A 59 -10.73 -0.13 -11.58
C LYS A 59 -11.89 -1.12 -11.54
N ASN A 60 -11.99 -1.91 -10.47
CA ASN A 60 -13.08 -2.86 -10.28
C ASN A 60 -14.45 -2.18 -10.21
N CYS A 61 -14.55 -1.01 -9.56
CA CYS A 61 -15.79 -0.24 -9.54
C CYS A 61 -16.20 0.22 -10.95
N LEU A 62 -15.24 0.55 -11.83
CA LEU A 62 -15.52 0.96 -13.21
C LEU A 62 -15.86 -0.21 -14.13
N GLU A 63 -15.16 -1.34 -13.99
CA GLU A 63 -15.36 -2.53 -14.83
C GLU A 63 -16.61 -3.34 -14.43
N ASN A 64 -17.00 -3.28 -13.15
CA ASN A 64 -18.14 -4.01 -12.60
C ASN A 64 -19.12 -3.05 -11.89
N PRO A 65 -19.84 -2.20 -12.66
CA PRO A 65 -20.75 -1.22 -12.08
C PRO A 65 -21.95 -1.88 -11.41
N THR A 66 -22.39 -1.32 -10.27
CA THR A 66 -23.63 -1.76 -9.62
C THR A 66 -24.86 -1.18 -10.34
N PRO A 67 -26.01 -1.88 -10.33
CA PRO A 67 -27.26 -1.37 -10.90
C PRO A 67 -27.75 -0.08 -10.23
N ASP A 68 -27.48 0.07 -8.93
CA ASP A 68 -27.77 1.29 -8.19
C ASP A 68 -26.65 2.33 -8.41
N THR A 69 -27.01 3.43 -9.07
CA THR A 69 -26.10 4.55 -9.37
C THR A 69 -25.63 5.29 -8.13
N THR A 70 -26.46 5.37 -7.09
CA THR A 70 -26.11 6.02 -5.82
C THR A 70 -25.02 5.23 -5.11
N VAL A 71 -25.20 3.90 -5.03
CA VAL A 71 -24.21 2.99 -4.43
C VAL A 71 -22.92 2.98 -5.26
N GLN A 72 -23.02 3.01 -6.59
CA GLN A 72 -21.85 3.09 -7.47
C GLN A 72 -21.02 4.36 -7.21
N GLN A 73 -21.69 5.50 -7.13
CA GLN A 73 -21.04 6.79 -6.88
C GLN A 73 -20.37 6.82 -5.50
N GLN A 74 -21.03 6.28 -4.47
CA GLN A 74 -20.46 6.15 -3.13
C GLN A 74 -19.18 5.30 -3.10
N LYS A 75 -19.14 4.18 -3.82
CA LYS A 75 -17.94 3.32 -3.91
C LYS A 75 -16.77 4.03 -4.57
N ILE A 76 -17.02 4.76 -5.65
CA ILE A 76 -16.00 5.55 -6.34
C ILE A 76 -15.48 6.67 -5.43
N GLU A 77 -16.38 7.41 -4.76
CA GLU A 77 -16.04 8.46 -3.81
C GLU A 77 -15.15 7.92 -2.67
N GLN A 78 -15.51 6.76 -2.11
CA GLN A 78 -14.73 6.09 -1.08
C GLN A 78 -13.32 5.73 -1.56
N ALA A 79 -13.18 5.16 -2.76
CA ALA A 79 -11.88 4.84 -3.34
C ALA A 79 -11.02 6.09 -3.55
N ILE A 80 -11.62 7.19 -4.04
CA ILE A 80 -10.92 8.47 -4.21
C ILE A 80 -10.43 9.01 -2.86
N GLN A 81 -11.27 8.96 -1.82
CA GLN A 81 -10.91 9.43 -0.48
C GLN A 81 -9.74 8.64 0.13
N MET A 82 -9.59 7.35 -0.19
CA MET A 82 -8.46 6.54 0.26
C MET A 82 -7.11 6.98 -0.35
N ILE A 83 -7.10 7.66 -1.50
CA ILE A 83 -5.88 8.21 -2.13
C ILE A 83 -5.54 9.60 -1.58
N ILE A 84 -6.56 10.41 -1.31
CA ILE A 84 -6.39 11.83 -0.94
C ILE A 84 -6.02 11.99 0.53
N LYS A 85 -6.44 11.08 1.42
CA LYS A 85 -5.98 11.04 2.81
C LYS A 85 -4.51 10.64 2.88
N LYS A 86 -3.61 11.61 2.76
CA LYS A 86 -2.22 11.53 3.23
C LYS A 86 -2.11 11.95 4.68
#